data_AF-A0A0D2DQW7-F1
#
_entry.id   AF-A0A0D2DQW7-F1
#
_cell.length_a   1.000
_cell.length_b   1.000
_cell.length_c   1.000
_cell.angle_alpha   90.00
_cell.angle_beta   90.00
_cell.angle_gamma   90.00
#
_symmetry.space_group_name_H-M   'P 1'
#
loop_
_entity.id
_entity.type
_entity.pdbx_description
1 polymer ?
#
loop_
_entity_poly.entity_id
_entity_poly.type
_entity_poly.pdbx_seq_one_letter_code
_entity_poly.pdbx_strand_id
1 'polypeptide(L)'
;MITAEEMDVRKRKLLDPIVSWKDQAPTELVQSAQRMIKFGLFDRDEMRPDQWHTQRSVLIGDAAHPTSPHLGQGGNQALEDCYHLSHAIPDLPLAEDDSPAFLNDLKERLPRIFKAYAEKRQPRTSALVQGARTQGQLRVVSTGREACEERNRTVAAAWNDRDAIAAKYNGLCQGQF
;
A
#
# COMPACT_ATOMS: atom_id res chain seq x y z
N MET A 1 -18.75 20.98 -4.88
CA MET A 1 -19.61 19.78 -4.81
C MET A 1 -19.95 19.36 -6.23
N ILE A 2 -20.09 18.06 -6.52
CA ILE A 2 -20.53 17.61 -7.85
C ILE A 2 -21.99 17.99 -8.09
N THR A 3 -22.37 18.25 -9.33
CA THR A 3 -23.75 18.62 -9.65
C THR A 3 -24.68 17.40 -9.52
N ALA A 4 -26.00 17.62 -9.43
CA ALA A 4 -26.98 16.54 -9.45
C ALA A 4 -26.87 15.70 -10.74
N GLU A 5 -26.69 16.36 -11.87
CA GLU A 5 -26.49 15.72 -13.17
C GLU A 5 -25.22 14.84 -13.20
N GLU A 6 -24.10 15.33 -12.68
CA GLU A 6 -22.87 14.54 -12.55
C GLU A 6 -23.07 13.33 -11.63
N MET A 7 -23.86 13.47 -10.57
CA MET A 7 -24.20 12.38 -9.67
C MET A 7 -25.02 11.30 -10.35
N ASP A 8 -26.02 11.69 -11.15
CA ASP A 8 -26.86 10.76 -11.90
C ASP A 8 -26.08 10.02 -12.99
N VAL A 9 -25.16 10.71 -13.67
CA VAL A 9 -24.23 10.08 -14.62
C VAL A 9 -23.35 9.03 -13.91
N ARG A 10 -22.81 9.35 -12.72
CA ARG A 10 -21.99 8.41 -11.94
C ARG A 10 -22.80 7.21 -11.44
N LYS A 11 -24.02 7.44 -10.93
CA LYS A 11 -24.94 6.39 -10.50
C LYS A 11 -25.22 5.42 -11.65
N ARG A 12 -25.64 5.94 -12.81
CA ARG A 12 -25.91 5.11 -14.00
C ARG A 12 -24.71 4.25 -14.39
N LYS A 13 -23.51 4.85 -14.43
CA LYS A 13 -22.28 4.12 -14.77
C LYS A 13 -21.96 2.98 -13.79
N LEU A 14 -22.21 3.16 -12.50
CA LEU A 14 -21.97 2.15 -11.48
C LEU A 14 -23.06 1.07 -11.43
N LEU A 15 -24.30 1.45 -11.74
CA LEU A 15 -25.46 0.56 -11.73
C LEU A 15 -25.46 -0.42 -12.91
N ASP A 16 -25.04 0.01 -14.09
CA ASP A 16 -25.01 -0.81 -15.32
C ASP A 16 -24.39 -2.22 -15.12
N PRO A 17 -23.18 -2.37 -14.52
CA PRO A 17 -22.60 -3.69 -14.32
C PRO A 17 -23.19 -4.51 -13.17
N ILE A 18 -23.94 -3.89 -12.24
CA ILE A 18 -24.39 -4.54 -10.99
C ILE A 18 -25.90 -4.76 -10.91
N VAL A 19 -26.70 -4.12 -11.74
CA VAL A 19 -28.18 -4.23 -11.71
C VAL A 19 -28.67 -5.67 -11.95
N SER A 20 -27.89 -6.47 -12.69
CA SER A 20 -28.18 -7.87 -12.99
C SER A 20 -27.75 -8.84 -11.88
N TRP A 21 -27.10 -8.35 -10.82
CA TRP A 21 -26.65 -9.21 -9.73
C TRP A 21 -27.85 -9.72 -8.93
N LYS A 22 -27.78 -10.97 -8.46
CA LYS A 22 -28.85 -11.56 -7.65
C LYS A 22 -29.02 -10.84 -6.30
N ASP A 23 -27.91 -10.40 -5.71
CA ASP A 23 -27.90 -9.55 -4.53
C ASP A 23 -28.09 -8.08 -4.92
N GLN A 24 -29.12 -7.45 -4.37
CA GLN A 24 -29.48 -6.06 -4.65
C GLN A 24 -28.86 -5.06 -3.67
N ALA A 25 -28.19 -5.51 -2.61
CA ALA A 25 -27.56 -4.61 -1.65
C ALA A 25 -26.55 -3.63 -2.30
N PRO A 26 -25.71 -4.03 -3.28
CA PRO A 26 -24.85 -3.08 -3.99
C PRO A 26 -25.63 -2.02 -4.81
N THR A 27 -26.75 -2.42 -5.43
CA THR A 27 -27.64 -1.51 -6.16
C THR A 27 -28.22 -0.45 -5.22
N GLU A 28 -28.75 -0.88 -4.08
CA GLU A 28 -29.32 0.00 -3.05
C GLU A 28 -28.26 0.96 -2.47
N LEU A 29 -27.04 0.48 -2.25
CA LEU A 29 -25.91 1.30 -1.79
C LEU A 29 -25.60 2.42 -2.79
N VAL A 30 -25.53 2.11 -4.08
CA VAL A 30 -25.25 3.11 -5.13
C VAL A 30 -26.40 4.11 -5.27
N GLN A 31 -27.65 3.66 -5.22
CA GLN A 31 -28.84 4.51 -5.33
C GLN A 31 -28.97 5.47 -4.13
N SER A 32 -28.77 4.97 -2.91
CA SER A 32 -28.91 5.75 -1.67
C SER A 32 -27.74 6.70 -1.38
N ALA A 33 -26.60 6.55 -2.08
CA ALA A 33 -25.45 7.41 -1.90
C ALA A 33 -25.78 8.89 -2.14
N GLN A 34 -25.57 9.69 -1.09
CA GLN A 34 -25.74 11.15 -1.11
C GLN A 34 -24.46 11.88 -1.55
N ARG A 35 -23.30 11.20 -1.47
CA ARG A 35 -22.00 11.74 -1.85
C ARG A 35 -21.18 10.67 -2.56
N MET A 36 -20.64 11.02 -3.72
CA MET A 36 -19.74 10.15 -4.47
C MET A 36 -18.45 10.89 -4.81
N ILE A 37 -17.33 10.28 -4.43
CA ILE A 37 -15.99 10.79 -4.73
C ILE A 37 -15.28 9.74 -5.58
N LYS A 38 -14.62 10.19 -6.64
CA LYS A 38 -13.80 9.35 -7.50
C LYS A 38 -12.35 9.67 -7.23
N PHE A 39 -11.60 8.67 -6.78
CA PHE A 39 -10.15 8.75 -6.65
C PHE A 39 -9.50 7.90 -7.74
N GLY A 40 -8.40 8.40 -8.31
CA GLY A 40 -7.51 7.56 -9.09
C GLY A 40 -6.66 6.70 -8.15
N LEU A 41 -6.35 5.49 -8.58
CA LEU A 41 -5.35 4.65 -7.91
C LEU A 41 -4.05 4.80 -8.67
N PHE A 42 -3.02 5.29 -7.99
CA PHE A 42 -1.71 5.55 -8.56
C PHE A 42 -0.66 4.85 -7.69
N ASP A 43 0.25 4.14 -8.34
CA ASP A 43 1.47 3.59 -7.76
C ASP A 43 2.64 3.89 -8.71
N ARG A 44 3.82 3.34 -8.42
CA ARG A 44 4.99 3.40 -9.30
C ARG A 44 5.84 2.15 -9.14
N ASP A 45 6.80 1.97 -10.04
CA ASP A 45 7.80 0.91 -9.94
C ASP A 45 8.64 1.07 -8.67
N GLU A 46 9.07 -0.05 -8.11
CA GLU A 46 9.76 -0.06 -6.82
C GLU A 46 11.16 0.55 -6.96
N MET A 47 11.49 1.51 -6.09
CA MET A 47 12.82 2.11 -6.06
C MET A 47 13.83 1.18 -5.42
N ARG A 48 15.07 1.17 -5.91
CA ARG A 48 16.18 0.44 -5.29
C ARG A 48 16.55 1.05 -3.93
N PRO A 49 17.18 0.28 -3.02
CA PRO A 49 17.56 0.79 -1.69
C PRO A 49 18.41 2.06 -1.72
N ASP A 50 19.35 2.17 -2.68
CA ASP A 50 20.23 3.34 -2.86
C ASP A 50 19.47 4.63 -3.25
N GLN A 51 18.22 4.50 -3.71
CA GLN A 51 17.38 5.62 -4.11
C GLN A 51 16.47 6.13 -2.98
N TRP A 52 16.44 5.45 -1.83
CA TRP A 52 15.59 5.84 -0.70
C TRP A 52 16.18 6.99 0.12
N HIS A 53 17.43 7.35 -0.09
CA HIS A 53 18.09 8.34 0.72
C HIS A 53 19.15 9.13 -0.03
N THR A 54 19.51 10.27 0.55
CA THR A 54 20.67 11.07 0.17
C THR A 54 21.65 11.11 1.35
N GLN A 55 22.54 12.09 1.36
CA GLN A 55 23.43 12.35 2.50
C GLN A 55 22.67 12.82 3.75
N ARG A 56 21.51 13.46 3.60
CA ARG A 56 20.80 14.14 4.70
C ARG A 56 19.30 13.90 4.75
N SER A 57 18.76 13.13 3.82
CA SER A 57 17.32 12.89 3.72
C SER A 57 17.08 11.41 3.46
N VAL A 58 15.99 10.89 4.01
CA VAL A 58 15.53 9.52 3.81
C VAL A 58 14.03 9.52 3.54
N LEU A 59 13.59 8.63 2.65
CA LEU A 59 12.19 8.45 2.28
C LEU A 59 11.58 7.32 3.13
N ILE A 60 10.34 7.54 3.57
CA ILE A 60 9.54 6.56 4.32
C ILE A 60 8.09 6.57 3.81
N GLY A 61 7.31 5.53 4.10
CA GLY A 61 5.90 5.44 3.69
C GLY A 61 5.72 5.55 2.18
N ASP A 62 4.60 6.15 1.74
CA ASP A 62 4.29 6.34 0.31
C ASP A 62 5.33 7.18 -0.45
N ALA A 63 6.15 7.97 0.26
CA ALA A 63 7.27 8.66 -0.38
C ALA A 63 8.34 7.68 -0.86
N ALA A 64 8.51 6.53 -0.20
CA ALA A 64 9.40 5.45 -0.61
C ALA A 64 8.69 4.34 -1.41
N HIS A 65 7.52 3.91 -0.96
CA HIS A 65 6.84 2.70 -1.46
C HIS A 65 5.31 2.90 -1.60
N PRO A 66 4.85 3.77 -2.50
CA PRO A 66 3.42 3.95 -2.72
C PRO A 66 2.79 2.64 -3.20
N THR A 67 1.67 2.25 -2.61
CA THR A 67 1.01 0.98 -2.89
C THR A 67 -0.47 1.16 -3.22
N SER A 68 -1.00 0.25 -4.03
CA SER A 68 -2.45 0.11 -4.18
C SER A 68 -3.08 -0.41 -2.87
N PRO A 69 -4.38 -0.14 -2.61
CA PRO A 69 -5.02 -0.48 -1.35
C PRO A 69 -5.39 -1.97 -1.23
N HIS A 70 -5.09 -2.80 -2.23
CA HIS A 70 -5.63 -4.16 -2.34
C HIS A 70 -5.13 -5.14 -1.27
N LEU A 71 -4.05 -4.81 -0.54
CA LEU A 71 -3.61 -5.53 0.65
C LEU A 71 -3.86 -4.78 1.96
N GLY A 72 -4.21 -3.48 1.91
CA GLY A 72 -4.38 -2.65 3.11
C GLY A 72 -3.11 -2.50 3.97
N GLN A 73 -1.92 -2.61 3.38
CA GLN A 73 -0.65 -2.62 4.13
C GLN A 73 0.14 -1.30 4.11
N GLY A 74 -0.22 -0.31 3.30
CA GLY A 74 0.57 0.92 3.16
C GLY A 74 0.82 1.65 4.49
N GLY A 75 -0.24 1.84 5.29
CA GLY A 75 -0.12 2.46 6.61
C GLY A 75 0.73 1.66 7.59
N ASN A 76 0.60 0.33 7.58
CA ASN A 76 1.41 -0.55 8.44
C ASN A 76 2.89 -0.47 8.06
N GLN A 77 3.21 -0.43 6.77
CA GLN A 77 4.60 -0.32 6.31
C GLN A 77 5.22 1.04 6.66
N ALA A 78 4.44 2.13 6.58
CA ALA A 78 4.91 3.44 7.05
C ALA A 78 5.20 3.45 8.58
N LEU A 79 4.41 2.72 9.38
CA LEU A 79 4.67 2.58 10.82
C LEU A 79 5.91 1.72 11.11
N GLU A 80 6.10 0.61 10.38
CA GLU A 80 7.32 -0.19 10.46
C GLU A 80 8.56 0.65 10.08
N ASP A 81 8.46 1.51 9.07
CA ASP A 81 9.53 2.43 8.70
C ASP A 81 9.91 3.38 9.85
N CYS A 82 8.92 4.01 10.49
CA CYS A 82 9.12 4.87 11.65
C CYS A 82 9.80 4.12 12.79
N TYR A 83 9.37 2.88 13.08
CA TYR A 83 9.98 2.03 14.10
C TYR A 83 11.46 1.76 13.80
N HIS A 84 11.77 1.29 12.59
CA HIS A 84 13.14 0.98 12.24
C HIS A 84 14.05 2.20 12.21
N LEU A 85 13.55 3.33 11.71
CA LEU A 85 14.32 4.56 11.64
C LEU A 85 14.57 5.15 13.03
N SER A 86 13.58 5.12 13.94
CA SER A 86 13.75 5.63 15.31
C SER A 86 14.75 4.83 16.12
N HIS A 87 14.86 3.52 15.89
CA HIS A 87 15.84 2.67 16.57
C HIS A 87 17.24 2.76 15.96
N ALA A 88 17.34 3.15 14.70
CA ALA A 88 18.61 3.29 14.00
C ALA A 88 19.25 4.68 14.21
N ILE A 89 18.43 5.71 14.45
CA ILE A 89 18.90 7.06 14.77
C ILE A 89 19.36 7.08 16.24
N PRO A 90 20.60 7.50 16.51
CA PRO A 90 21.09 7.66 17.89
C PRO A 90 20.31 8.75 18.62
N ASP A 91 20.21 8.65 19.95
CA ASP A 91 19.72 9.74 20.77
C ASP A 91 20.57 10.99 20.51
N LEU A 92 19.96 12.00 19.88
CA LEU A 92 20.59 13.29 19.69
C LEU A 92 20.27 14.13 20.93
N PRO A 93 21.29 14.72 21.60
CA PRO A 93 21.03 15.61 22.71
C PRO A 93 20.10 16.74 22.25
N LEU A 94 19.09 17.05 23.07
CA LEU A 94 18.20 18.20 22.84
C LEU A 94 18.96 19.53 22.88
N ALA A 95 20.16 19.54 23.46
CA ALA A 95 21.05 20.68 23.45
C ALA A 95 21.55 20.93 22.02
N GLU A 96 21.33 22.15 21.54
CA GLU A 96 21.77 22.69 20.24
C GLU A 96 23.31 22.77 20.18
N ASP A 97 24.02 21.64 20.24
CA ASP A 97 25.42 21.61 19.82
C ASP A 97 25.45 21.65 18.29
N ASP A 98 25.46 22.86 17.75
CA ASP A 98 25.61 23.12 16.32
C ASP A 98 27.09 23.25 15.92
N SER A 99 28.01 22.79 16.78
CA SER A 99 29.43 22.88 16.49
C SER A 99 29.77 22.21 15.16
N PRO A 100 30.73 22.76 14.39
CA PRO A 100 31.15 22.15 13.14
C PRO A 100 31.59 20.69 13.28
N ALA A 101 32.14 20.32 14.44
CA ALA A 101 32.55 18.95 14.75
C ALA A 101 31.34 18.00 14.83
N PHE A 102 30.31 18.37 15.60
CA PHE A 102 29.08 17.58 15.72
C PHE A 102 28.36 17.46 14.37
N LEU A 103 28.20 18.58 13.65
CA LEU A 103 27.56 18.58 12.33
C LEU A 103 28.32 17.73 11.30
N ASN A 104 29.65 17.65 11.40
CA ASN A 104 30.45 16.79 10.54
C ASN A 104 30.33 15.30 10.94
N ASP A 105 30.30 14.97 12.23
CA ASP A 105 30.01 13.60 12.69
C ASP A 105 28.65 13.11 12.18
N LEU A 106 27.61 13.94 12.30
CA LEU A 106 26.28 13.62 11.78
C LEU A 106 26.27 13.38 10.27
N LYS A 107 26.98 14.22 9.49
CA LYS A 107 27.09 14.05 8.03
C LYS A 107 27.68 12.71 7.64
N GLU A 108 28.62 12.19 8.43
CA GLU A 108 29.24 10.88 8.16
C GLU A 108 28.39 9.70 8.64
N ARG A 109 27.62 9.88 9.71
CA ARG A 109 26.80 8.82 10.31
C ARG A 109 25.46 8.62 9.61
N LEU A 110 24.78 9.70 9.23
CA LEU A 110 23.44 9.62 8.62
C LEU A 110 23.39 8.71 7.37
N PRO A 111 24.32 8.78 6.40
CA PRO A 111 24.30 7.91 5.23
C PRO A 111 24.40 6.43 5.60
N ARG A 112 25.18 6.09 6.64
CA ARG A 112 25.31 4.69 7.13
C ARG A 112 24.00 4.20 7.73
N ILE A 113 23.35 5.03 8.53
CA ILE A 113 22.04 4.75 9.14
C ILE A 113 20.98 4.56 8.04
N PHE A 114 20.87 5.52 7.12
CA PHE A 114 19.88 5.48 6.05
C PHE A 114 20.07 4.30 5.10
N LYS A 115 21.33 3.96 4.78
CA LYS A 115 21.66 2.78 3.98
C LYS A 115 21.18 1.50 4.67
N ALA A 116 21.55 1.30 5.94
CA ALA A 116 21.16 0.11 6.69
C ALA A 116 19.63 -0.01 6.83
N TYR A 117 18.95 1.12 7.06
CA TYR A 117 17.49 1.21 7.07
C TYR A 117 16.89 0.79 5.71
N ALA A 118 17.36 1.39 4.61
CA ALA A 118 16.82 1.13 3.28
C ALA A 118 17.06 -0.33 2.83
N GLU A 119 18.25 -0.87 3.08
CA GLU A 119 18.59 -2.28 2.78
C GLU A 119 17.72 -3.27 3.57
N LYS A 120 17.31 -2.92 4.80
CA LYS A 120 16.41 -3.75 5.61
C LYS A 120 14.95 -3.65 5.13
N ARG A 121 14.46 -2.45 4.83
CA ARG A 121 13.03 -2.20 4.57
C ARG A 121 12.61 -2.46 3.13
N GLN A 122 13.44 -2.02 2.17
CA GLN A 122 13.07 -1.97 0.76
C GLN A 122 12.65 -3.34 0.20
N PRO A 123 13.32 -4.48 0.51
CA PRO A 123 12.91 -5.77 -0.04
C PRO A 123 11.50 -6.18 0.39
N ARG A 124 11.16 -5.95 1.67
CA ARG A 124 9.85 -6.30 2.23
C ARG A 124 8.74 -5.42 1.65
N THR A 125 8.96 -4.10 1.63
CA THR A 125 7.95 -3.17 1.09
C THR A 125 7.75 -3.38 -0.41
N SER A 126 8.82 -3.67 -1.16
CA SER A 126 8.76 -3.98 -2.59
C SER A 126 7.87 -5.20 -2.86
N ALA A 127 8.11 -6.31 -2.14
CA ALA A 127 7.28 -7.51 -2.26
C ALA A 127 5.80 -7.24 -1.95
N LEU A 128 5.50 -6.37 -0.97
CA LEU A 128 4.13 -5.99 -0.63
C LEU A 128 3.47 -5.11 -1.70
N VAL A 129 4.19 -4.14 -2.27
CA VAL A 129 3.69 -3.31 -3.38
C VAL A 129 3.34 -4.19 -4.58
N GLN A 130 4.25 -5.10 -4.96
CA GLN A 130 4.02 -6.05 -6.05
C GLN A 130 2.83 -6.97 -5.74
N GLY A 131 2.75 -7.51 -4.52
CA GLY A 131 1.63 -8.34 -4.08
C GLY A 131 0.29 -7.59 -4.13
N ALA A 132 0.27 -6.30 -3.77
CA ALA A 132 -0.92 -5.47 -3.86
C ALA A 132 -1.34 -5.24 -5.31
N ARG A 133 -0.39 -4.98 -6.21
CA ARG A 133 -0.64 -4.86 -7.65
C ARG A 133 -1.23 -6.15 -8.22
N THR A 134 -0.64 -7.30 -7.91
CA THR A 134 -1.15 -8.62 -8.34
C THR A 134 -2.56 -8.89 -7.80
N GLN A 135 -2.84 -8.56 -6.53
CA GLN A 135 -4.19 -8.69 -5.98
C GLN A 135 -5.20 -7.76 -6.68
N GLY A 136 -4.79 -6.54 -7.03
CA GLY A 136 -5.61 -5.62 -7.82
C GLY A 136 -5.97 -6.17 -9.17
N GLN A 137 -4.97 -6.64 -9.93
CA GLN A 137 -5.16 -7.25 -11.25
C GLN A 137 -6.06 -8.49 -11.21
N LEU A 138 -5.94 -9.31 -10.16
CA LEU A 138 -6.78 -10.48 -9.98
C LEU A 138 -8.23 -10.13 -9.63
N ARG A 139 -8.46 -9.13 -8.76
CA ARG A 139 -9.79 -8.83 -8.20
C ARG A 139 -10.61 -7.88 -9.07
N VAL A 140 -9.95 -6.93 -9.74
CA VAL A 140 -10.60 -5.86 -10.51
C VAL A 140 -10.62 -6.25 -11.99
N VAL A 141 -11.61 -7.06 -12.36
CA VAL A 141 -11.82 -7.50 -13.74
C VAL A 141 -12.88 -6.64 -14.41
N SER A 142 -12.52 -6.03 -15.54
CA SER A 142 -13.40 -5.13 -16.31
C SER A 142 -13.70 -5.61 -17.74
N THR A 143 -13.19 -6.80 -18.12
CA THR A 143 -13.24 -7.33 -19.48
C THR A 143 -14.51 -8.12 -19.83
N GLY A 144 -15.52 -8.09 -18.95
CA GLY A 144 -16.83 -8.71 -19.19
C GLY A 144 -17.16 -9.88 -18.26
N ARG A 145 -18.35 -10.46 -18.47
CA ARG A 145 -18.96 -11.44 -17.56
C ARG A 145 -18.14 -12.72 -17.41
N GLU A 146 -17.67 -13.30 -18.51
CA GLU A 146 -16.90 -14.55 -18.48
C GLU A 146 -15.61 -14.42 -17.66
N ALA A 147 -14.90 -13.30 -17.82
CA ALA A 147 -13.69 -13.02 -17.05
C ALA A 147 -14.01 -12.82 -15.55
N CYS A 148 -15.14 -12.19 -15.23
CA CYS A 148 -15.65 -12.09 -13.86
C CYS A 148 -15.98 -13.46 -13.25
N GLU A 149 -16.54 -14.38 -14.04
CA GLU A 149 -16.87 -15.76 -13.62
C GLU A 149 -15.60 -16.60 -13.39
N GLU A 150 -14.61 -16.50 -14.29
CA GLU A 150 -13.29 -17.12 -14.09
C GLU A 150 -12.60 -16.60 -12.83
N ARG A 151 -12.56 -15.29 -12.63
CA ARG A 151 -12.04 -14.67 -11.40
C ARG A 151 -12.76 -15.19 -10.16
N ASN A 152 -14.09 -15.36 -10.20
CA ASN A 152 -14.84 -15.92 -9.07
C ASN A 152 -14.43 -17.36 -8.78
N ARG A 153 -14.29 -18.21 -9.82
CA ARG A 153 -13.83 -19.60 -9.67
C ARG A 153 -12.41 -19.67 -9.10
N THR A 154 -11.49 -18.87 -9.63
CA THR A 154 -10.10 -18.79 -9.16
C THR A 154 -10.03 -18.35 -7.70
N VAL A 155 -10.76 -17.30 -7.32
CA VAL A 155 -10.83 -16.85 -5.92
C VAL A 155 -11.43 -17.94 -5.05
N ALA A 156 -12.57 -18.54 -5.41
CA ALA A 156 -13.17 -19.61 -4.61
C ALA A 156 -12.22 -20.80 -4.41
N ALA A 157 -11.53 -21.23 -5.46
CA ALA A 157 -10.56 -22.33 -5.39
C ALA A 157 -9.38 -22.01 -4.46
N ALA A 158 -8.88 -20.76 -4.47
CA ALA A 158 -7.79 -20.33 -3.59
C ALA A 158 -8.16 -20.37 -2.09
N TRP A 159 -9.45 -20.45 -1.75
CA TRP A 159 -9.94 -20.54 -0.37
C TRP A 159 -10.36 -21.96 0.05
N ASN A 160 -10.20 -22.97 -0.82
CA ASN A 160 -10.52 -24.36 -0.49
C ASN A 160 -9.45 -25.04 0.36
N ASP A 161 -8.18 -24.72 0.15
CA ASP A 161 -7.06 -25.31 0.89
C ASP A 161 -6.82 -24.56 2.20
N ARG A 162 -7.51 -25.01 3.26
CA ARG A 162 -7.43 -24.39 4.59
C ARG A 162 -6.03 -24.43 5.18
N ASP A 163 -5.25 -25.48 4.89
CA ASP A 163 -3.90 -25.63 5.41
C ASP A 163 -2.95 -24.65 4.74
N ALA A 164 -3.05 -24.49 3.42
CA ALA A 164 -2.29 -23.47 2.70
C ALA A 164 -2.65 -22.05 3.16
N ILE A 165 -3.93 -21.78 3.42
CA ILE A 165 -4.38 -20.49 3.97
C ILE A 165 -3.78 -20.26 5.35
N ALA A 166 -3.89 -21.24 6.26
CA ALA A 166 -3.34 -21.15 7.60
C ALA A 166 -1.82 -20.95 7.58
N ALA A 167 -1.09 -21.72 6.76
CA ALA A 167 0.35 -21.60 6.60
C ALA A 167 0.76 -20.19 6.13
N LYS A 168 0.03 -19.64 5.15
CA LYS A 168 0.25 -18.26 4.68
C LYS A 168 0.10 -17.24 5.80
N TYR A 169 -0.99 -17.29 6.58
CA TYR A 169 -1.21 -16.33 7.66
C TYR A 169 -0.25 -16.51 8.82
N ASN A 170 0.11 -17.75 9.17
CA ASN A 170 1.12 -18.04 10.19
C ASN A 170 2.49 -17.48 9.77
N GLY A 171 2.87 -17.61 8.49
CA GLY A 171 4.10 -17.05 7.96
C GLY A 171 4.15 -15.51 8.03
N LEU A 172 3.00 -14.82 7.93
CA LEU A 172 2.95 -13.36 8.08
C LEU A 172 3.28 -12.90 9.51
N CYS A 173 3.04 -13.74 10.51
CA CYS A 173 3.36 -13.46 11.92
C CYS A 173 4.78 -13.87 12.30
N GLN A 174 5.57 -14.40 11.37
CA GLN A 174 6.92 -14.88 11.60
C GLN A 174 7.94 -13.99 10.86
N GLY A 175 8.97 -13.52 11.57
CA GLY A 175 10.03 -12.68 11.01
C GLY A 175 10.67 -11.80 12.07
N GLN A 176 11.85 -11.24 11.75
CA GLN A 176 12.43 -10.17 12.56
C GLN A 176 11.66 -8.88 12.27
N PHE A 177 10.79 -8.50 13.22
CA PHE A 177 10.39 -7.11 13.37
C PHE A 177 11.61 -6.23 13.71
#